data_AF-A0A392NWW6-F1
#
_entry.id   AF-A0A392NWW6-F1
#
_cell.length_a   1.000
_cell.length_b   1.000
_cell.length_c   1.000
_cell.angle_alpha   90.00
_cell.angle_beta   90.00
_cell.angle_gamma   90.00
#
_symmetry.space_group_name_H-M   'P 1'
#
loop_
_entity.id
_entity.type
_entity.pdbx_description
1 polymer ?
#
loop_
_entity_poly.entity_id
_entity_poly.type
_entity_poly.pdbx_seq_one_letter_code
_entity_poly.pdbx_strand_id
1 'polypeptide(L)'
;MKNGREYLTTWILANVLHCAFDYFIKFNAESVVNLESSDLARMFMDDKYEDLKRLYNLFRRVPYGLVIVKDAMTSFIRDSGKQLIMDPERLKDPEAFAQRLLDLKDKYDKVTTMAFNSDKIFQNVLNSSFEYFINFNAESFVHMENSGIAVMLMGDKYELLERMFRSVPYGLTIVKDVMTSFIRDTGKRLIMDPERLKDPVDLVQRLLDLKDKYDKVITTVFNNDNKFQIALNSAFENFISLNARSPEFISLFVDDKLRRG
;
A
#
# COMPACT_ATOMS: atom_id res chain seq x y z
N MET A 1 -37.27 -53.77 2.01
CA MET A 1 -37.66 -52.40 2.44
C MET A 1 -36.68 -51.97 3.54
N LYS A 2 -35.64 -51.21 3.19
CA LYS A 2 -34.70 -50.66 4.19
C LYS A 2 -35.42 -49.53 4.94
N ASN A 3 -35.39 -49.59 6.26
CA ASN A 3 -36.25 -48.84 7.17
C ASN A 3 -36.07 -47.32 7.04
N GLY A 4 -37.14 -46.59 6.68
CA GLY A 4 -37.14 -45.12 6.65
C GLY A 4 -36.78 -44.45 7.98
N ARG A 5 -36.85 -45.21 9.10
CA ARG A 5 -36.40 -44.77 10.42
C ARG A 5 -34.87 -44.66 10.55
N GLU A 6 -34.07 -45.49 9.86
CA GLU A 6 -32.60 -45.37 9.83
C GLU A 6 -32.13 -44.16 9.01
N TYR A 7 -32.83 -43.85 7.91
CA TYR A 7 -32.52 -42.67 7.10
C TYR A 7 -32.85 -41.37 7.82
N LEU A 8 -33.97 -41.34 8.56
CA LEU A 8 -34.35 -40.18 9.38
C LEU A 8 -33.36 -39.95 10.53
N THR A 9 -32.93 -40.99 11.26
CA THR A 9 -31.92 -40.82 12.32
C THR A 9 -30.56 -40.45 11.76
N THR A 10 -30.13 -41.00 10.62
CA THR A 10 -28.85 -40.64 9.99
C THR A 10 -28.86 -39.20 9.45
N TRP A 11 -29.98 -38.76 8.86
CA TRP A 11 -30.14 -37.40 8.34
C TRP A 11 -30.28 -36.36 9.46
N ILE A 12 -31.04 -36.68 10.52
CA ILE A 12 -31.14 -35.82 11.70
C ILE A 12 -29.80 -35.76 12.43
N LEU A 13 -29.08 -36.88 12.60
CA LEU A 13 -27.73 -36.89 13.17
C LEU A 13 -26.75 -36.09 12.33
N ALA A 14 -26.79 -36.18 10.99
CA ALA A 14 -25.94 -35.40 10.10
C ALA A 14 -26.25 -33.90 10.19
N ASN A 15 -27.53 -33.50 10.25
CA ASN A 15 -27.92 -32.10 10.42
C ASN A 15 -27.66 -31.56 11.82
N VAL A 16 -27.82 -32.37 12.87
CA VAL A 16 -27.50 -31.99 14.24
C VAL A 16 -25.99 -31.91 14.43
N LEU A 17 -25.21 -32.82 13.84
CA LEU A 17 -23.74 -32.71 13.78
C LEU A 17 -23.33 -31.49 12.96
N HIS A 18 -23.95 -31.22 11.81
CA HIS A 18 -23.66 -30.02 11.00
C HIS A 18 -23.98 -28.74 11.77
N CYS A 19 -25.16 -28.64 12.39
CA CYS A 19 -25.55 -27.50 13.22
C CYS A 19 -24.71 -27.37 14.49
N ALA A 20 -24.35 -28.48 15.15
CA ALA A 20 -23.48 -28.45 16.33
C ALA A 20 -22.04 -28.12 15.95
N PHE A 21 -21.57 -28.56 14.79
CA PHE A 21 -20.26 -28.23 14.25
C PHE A 21 -20.23 -26.78 13.76
N ASP A 22 -21.29 -26.28 13.12
CA ASP A 22 -21.45 -24.87 12.75
C ASP A 22 -21.53 -23.99 14.01
N TYR A 23 -22.24 -24.42 15.06
CA TYR A 23 -22.32 -23.70 16.32
C TYR A 23 -20.98 -23.74 17.08
N PHE A 24 -20.29 -24.88 17.08
CA PHE A 24 -18.96 -25.04 17.69
C PHE A 24 -17.89 -24.28 16.91
N ILE A 25 -17.95 -24.25 15.58
CA ILE A 25 -17.11 -23.42 14.73
C ILE A 25 -17.47 -21.96 14.95
N LYS A 26 -18.74 -21.56 15.04
CA LYS A 26 -19.11 -20.16 15.25
C LYS A 26 -18.68 -19.65 16.64
N PHE A 27 -18.82 -20.48 17.68
CA PHE A 27 -18.46 -20.15 19.06
C PHE A 27 -16.93 -20.24 19.31
N ASN A 28 -16.25 -21.22 18.70
CA ASN A 28 -14.79 -21.35 18.80
C ASN A 28 -14.03 -20.56 17.73
N ALA A 29 -14.64 -20.16 16.61
CA ALA A 29 -13.99 -19.28 15.63
C ALA A 29 -13.77 -17.91 16.23
N GLU A 30 -14.71 -17.37 17.00
CA GLU A 30 -14.47 -16.13 17.76
C GLU A 30 -13.32 -16.28 18.77
N SER A 31 -13.12 -17.48 19.32
CA SER A 31 -12.03 -17.80 20.26
C SER A 31 -10.68 -18.10 19.57
N VAL A 32 -10.69 -18.72 18.39
CA VAL A 32 -9.55 -19.01 17.50
C VAL A 32 -9.13 -17.76 16.70
N VAL A 33 -10.03 -16.78 16.57
CA VAL A 33 -9.82 -15.47 15.94
C VAL A 33 -9.66 -14.37 17.01
N ASN A 34 -9.57 -14.69 18.30
CA ASN A 34 -9.14 -13.71 19.30
C ASN A 34 -7.63 -13.45 19.13
N LEU A 35 -7.35 -12.40 18.35
CA LEU A 35 -6.12 -12.12 17.59
C LEU A 35 -4.85 -11.87 18.41
N GLU A 36 -4.94 -11.74 19.74
CA GLU A 36 -3.75 -11.48 20.58
C GLU A 36 -3.14 -12.74 21.22
N SER A 37 -3.82 -13.89 21.15
CA SER A 37 -3.34 -15.14 21.78
C SER A 37 -3.68 -16.44 21.04
N SER A 38 -4.29 -16.36 19.84
CA SER A 38 -4.71 -17.57 19.14
C SER A 38 -3.57 -18.34 18.46
N ASP A 39 -3.70 -19.66 18.39
CA ASP A 39 -2.75 -20.54 17.69
C ASP A 39 -2.57 -20.15 16.22
N LEU A 40 -3.59 -19.55 15.61
CA LEU A 40 -3.54 -19.02 14.25
C LEU A 40 -2.56 -17.84 14.12
N ALA A 41 -2.55 -16.93 15.11
CA ALA A 41 -1.58 -15.84 15.16
C ALA A 41 -0.14 -16.37 15.15
N ARG A 42 0.12 -17.38 15.97
CA ARG A 42 1.44 -18.02 16.08
C ARG A 42 1.83 -18.71 14.78
N MET A 43 0.89 -19.34 14.09
CA MET A 43 1.18 -19.97 12.78
C MET A 43 1.62 -18.94 11.72
N PHE A 44 1.01 -17.74 11.70
CA PHE A 44 1.44 -16.66 10.82
C PHE A 44 2.76 -16.02 11.27
N MET A 45 2.96 -15.81 12.57
CA MET A 45 4.18 -15.22 13.12
C MET A 45 5.40 -16.12 12.89
N ASP A 46 5.26 -17.41 13.17
CA ASP A 46 6.36 -18.40 13.18
C ASP A 46 6.58 -19.09 11.82
N ASP A 47 5.99 -18.58 10.72
CA ASP A 47 6.13 -19.13 9.37
C ASP A 47 5.79 -20.63 9.24
N LYS A 48 4.78 -21.09 9.99
CA LYS A 48 4.36 -22.50 10.03
C LYS A 48 3.47 -22.85 8.84
N TYR A 49 4.02 -22.81 7.63
CA TYR A 49 3.28 -23.00 6.38
C TYR A 49 2.54 -24.34 6.29
N GLU A 50 3.11 -25.43 6.81
CA GLU A 50 2.45 -26.74 6.81
C GLU A 50 1.25 -26.79 7.78
N ASP A 51 1.34 -26.11 8.92
CA ASP A 51 0.22 -26.01 9.85
C ASP A 51 -0.89 -25.11 9.29
N LEU A 52 -0.52 -23.99 8.65
CA LEU A 52 -1.45 -23.14 7.90
C LEU A 52 -2.14 -23.92 6.76
N LYS A 53 -1.43 -24.82 6.08
CA LYS A 53 -1.98 -25.67 5.03
C LYS A 53 -3.00 -26.65 5.57
N ARG A 54 -2.72 -27.30 6.71
CA ARG A 54 -3.66 -28.20 7.39
C ARG A 54 -4.92 -27.44 7.81
N LEU A 55 -4.74 -26.25 8.40
CA LEU A 55 -5.83 -25.38 8.79
C LEU A 55 -6.69 -24.97 7.59
N TYR A 56 -6.08 -24.46 6.52
CA TYR A 56 -6.80 -24.10 5.30
C TYR A 56 -7.60 -25.27 4.73
N ASN A 57 -7.01 -26.46 4.65
CA ASN A 57 -7.69 -27.66 4.14
C ASN A 57 -8.86 -28.12 5.02
N LEU A 58 -8.78 -27.90 6.34
CA LEU A 58 -9.87 -28.15 7.27
C LEU A 58 -11.00 -27.12 7.06
N PHE A 59 -10.68 -25.84 7.11
CA PHE A 59 -11.65 -24.75 7.04
C PHE A 59 -12.31 -24.63 5.66
N ARG A 60 -11.65 -25.07 4.58
CA ARG A 60 -12.28 -25.18 3.25
C ARG A 60 -13.47 -26.13 3.22
N ARG A 61 -13.51 -27.12 4.12
CA ARG A 61 -14.60 -28.12 4.20
C ARG A 61 -15.76 -27.68 5.08
N VAL A 62 -15.63 -26.55 5.77
CA VAL A 62 -16.62 -26.04 6.71
C VAL A 62 -17.34 -24.84 6.10
N PRO A 63 -18.69 -24.74 6.21
CA PRO A 63 -19.41 -23.53 5.83
C PRO A 63 -18.80 -22.29 6.49
N TYR A 64 -18.58 -21.22 5.73
CA TYR A 64 -17.93 -19.98 6.19
C TYR A 64 -16.50 -20.13 6.74
N GLY A 65 -15.89 -21.31 6.72
CA GLY A 65 -14.55 -21.52 7.28
C GLY A 65 -13.47 -20.69 6.57
N LEU A 66 -13.54 -20.58 5.23
CA LEU A 66 -12.61 -19.72 4.51
C LEU A 66 -12.79 -18.22 4.80
N VAL A 67 -14.00 -17.79 5.20
CA VAL A 67 -14.25 -16.40 5.60
C VAL A 67 -13.47 -16.08 6.86
N ILE A 68 -13.47 -17.00 7.84
CA ILE A 68 -12.71 -16.88 9.08
C ILE A 68 -11.21 -16.75 8.80
N VAL A 69 -10.64 -17.64 7.97
CA VAL A 69 -9.21 -17.60 7.62
C VAL A 69 -8.87 -16.32 6.86
N LYS A 70 -9.75 -15.87 5.97
CA LYS A 70 -9.62 -14.62 5.20
C LYS A 70 -9.56 -13.41 6.12
N ASP A 71 -10.49 -13.31 7.07
CA ASP A 71 -10.59 -12.16 7.98
C ASP A 71 -9.38 -12.13 8.94
N ALA A 72 -8.96 -13.29 9.45
CA ALA A 72 -7.74 -13.40 10.25
C ALA A 72 -6.48 -12.98 9.47
N MET A 73 -6.28 -13.51 8.26
CA MET A 73 -5.15 -13.11 7.40
C MET A 73 -5.17 -11.61 7.09
N THR A 74 -6.36 -11.06 6.83
CA THR A 74 -6.55 -9.62 6.57
C THR A 74 -6.08 -8.79 7.77
N SER A 75 -6.52 -9.13 8.98
CA SER A 75 -6.09 -8.42 10.20
C SER A 75 -4.58 -8.51 10.38
N PHE A 76 -4.00 -9.71 10.34
CA PHE A 76 -2.56 -9.90 10.56
C PHE A 76 -1.70 -9.11 9.58
N ILE A 77 -2.03 -9.13 8.29
CA ILE A 77 -1.26 -8.38 7.28
C ILE A 77 -1.38 -6.88 7.54
N ARG A 78 -2.59 -6.39 7.84
CA ARG A 78 -2.82 -4.96 8.08
C ARG A 78 -2.14 -4.47 9.35
N ASP A 79 -2.19 -5.24 10.43
CA ASP A 79 -1.57 -4.89 11.71
C ASP A 79 -0.04 -4.93 11.61
N SER A 80 0.50 -6.00 11.02
CA SER A 80 1.95 -6.11 10.76
C SER A 80 2.46 -5.02 9.83
N GLY A 81 1.69 -4.73 8.77
CA GLY A 81 1.99 -3.66 7.82
C GLY A 81 1.99 -2.28 8.48
N LYS A 82 0.96 -1.95 9.27
CA LYS A 82 0.87 -0.70 10.03
C LYS A 82 2.03 -0.52 11.01
N GLN A 83 2.35 -1.55 11.79
CA GLN A 83 3.50 -1.50 12.70
C GLN A 83 4.82 -1.24 11.96
N LEU A 84 4.98 -1.81 10.77
CA LEU A 84 6.17 -1.59 9.94
C LEU A 84 6.28 -0.16 9.40
N ILE A 85 5.17 0.43 8.96
CA ILE A 85 5.15 1.77 8.34
C ILE A 85 5.04 2.93 9.32
N MET A 86 4.61 2.68 10.56
CA MET A 86 4.40 3.71 11.58
C MET A 86 5.52 3.79 12.63
N ASP A 87 6.43 2.80 12.70
CA ASP A 87 7.53 2.77 13.66
C ASP A 87 8.65 3.75 13.25
N PRO A 88 8.84 4.90 13.92
CA PRO A 88 9.78 5.94 13.50
C PRO A 88 11.23 5.46 13.41
N GLU A 89 11.63 4.48 14.23
CA GLU A 89 12.99 3.92 14.19
C GLU A 89 13.22 3.12 12.90
N ARG A 90 12.17 2.45 12.40
CA ARG A 90 12.25 1.69 11.15
C ARG A 90 12.29 2.58 9.91
N LEU A 91 11.89 3.84 10.02
CA LEU A 91 11.79 4.79 8.90
C LEU A 91 13.09 5.59 8.68
N LYS A 92 14.03 5.55 9.63
CA LYS A 92 15.32 6.28 9.54
C LYS A 92 16.21 5.82 8.40
N ASP A 93 16.14 4.53 8.06
CA ASP A 93 16.92 3.90 6.99
C ASP A 93 15.94 3.47 5.88
N PRO A 94 15.89 4.23 4.77
CA PRO A 94 15.01 3.95 3.65
C PRO A 94 15.24 2.57 3.02
N GLU A 95 16.50 2.16 2.89
CA GLU A 95 16.90 0.87 2.34
C GLU A 95 16.46 -0.28 3.24
N ALA A 96 16.66 -0.17 4.55
CA ALA A 96 16.18 -1.16 5.50
C ALA A 96 14.64 -1.19 5.58
N PHE A 97 13.98 -0.03 5.53
CA PHE A 97 12.52 0.06 5.45
C PHE A 97 11.98 -0.67 4.21
N ALA A 98 12.59 -0.41 3.06
CA ALA A 98 12.25 -1.04 1.79
C ALA A 98 12.37 -2.55 1.85
N GLN A 99 13.49 -3.03 2.40
CA GLN A 99 13.74 -4.46 2.54
C GLN A 99 12.70 -5.12 3.45
N ARG A 100 12.38 -4.51 4.61
CA ARG A 100 11.36 -5.05 5.51
C ARG A 100 9.98 -5.16 4.85
N LEU A 101 9.59 -4.18 4.01
CA LEU A 101 8.32 -4.23 3.30
C LEU A 101 8.29 -5.37 2.27
N LEU A 102 9.40 -5.56 1.54
CA LEU A 102 9.56 -6.65 0.58
C LEU A 102 9.57 -8.02 1.28
N ASP A 103 10.26 -8.14 2.41
CA ASP A 103 10.30 -9.37 3.22
C ASP A 103 8.90 -9.73 3.75
N LEU A 104 8.13 -8.73 4.20
CA LEU A 104 6.74 -8.92 4.60
C LEU A 104 5.89 -9.45 3.44
N LYS A 105 6.08 -8.89 2.24
CA LYS A 105 5.35 -9.33 1.04
C LYS A 105 5.71 -10.76 0.65
N ASP A 106 6.99 -11.08 0.60
CA ASP A 106 7.50 -12.43 0.30
C ASP A 106 6.97 -13.46 1.31
N LYS A 107 6.97 -13.12 2.61
CA LYS A 107 6.40 -13.97 3.66
C LYS A 107 4.95 -14.36 3.38
N TYR A 108 4.08 -13.40 3.08
CA TYR A 108 2.66 -13.70 2.82
C TYR A 108 2.38 -14.24 1.41
N ASP A 109 3.26 -13.97 0.44
CA ASP A 109 3.25 -14.67 -0.85
C ASP A 109 3.53 -16.16 -0.66
N LYS A 110 4.50 -16.52 0.19
CA LYS A 110 4.77 -17.91 0.58
C LYS A 110 3.60 -18.56 1.29
N VAL A 111 2.93 -17.85 2.21
CA VAL A 111 1.68 -18.35 2.80
C VAL A 111 0.67 -18.68 1.71
N THR A 112 0.44 -17.76 0.78
CA THR A 112 -0.60 -17.96 -0.24
C THR A 112 -0.25 -19.08 -1.21
N THR A 113 1.02 -19.19 -1.61
CA THR A 113 1.49 -20.21 -2.57
C THR A 113 1.68 -21.58 -1.93
N MET A 114 2.31 -21.67 -0.76
CA MET A 114 2.66 -22.93 -0.11
C MET A 114 1.53 -23.49 0.75
N ALA A 115 0.79 -22.64 1.47
CA ALA A 115 -0.26 -23.08 2.39
C ALA A 115 -1.66 -23.06 1.77
N PHE A 116 -1.98 -22.04 0.96
CA PHE A 116 -3.33 -21.83 0.44
C PHE A 116 -3.50 -22.23 -1.03
N ASN A 117 -2.61 -23.09 -1.56
CA ASN A 117 -2.68 -23.63 -2.92
C ASN A 117 -2.81 -22.56 -4.02
N SER A 118 -2.19 -21.39 -3.84
CA SER A 118 -2.31 -20.24 -4.76
C SER A 118 -3.75 -19.79 -4.99
N ASP A 119 -4.61 -19.92 -3.98
CA ASP A 119 -6.01 -19.50 -4.01
C ASP A 119 -6.11 -18.00 -4.33
N LYS A 120 -6.81 -17.67 -5.42
CA LYS A 120 -6.97 -16.29 -5.92
C LYS A 120 -7.67 -15.38 -4.90
N ILE A 121 -8.56 -15.93 -4.07
CA ILE A 121 -9.24 -15.16 -3.03
C ILE A 121 -8.22 -14.65 -2.02
N PHE A 122 -7.31 -15.52 -1.58
CA PHE A 122 -6.27 -15.19 -0.61
C PHE A 122 -5.15 -14.33 -1.22
N GLN A 123 -4.86 -14.49 -2.51
CA GLN A 123 -4.00 -13.54 -3.24
C GLN A 123 -4.61 -12.12 -3.26
N ASN A 124 -5.92 -12.00 -3.52
CA ASN A 124 -6.60 -10.71 -3.48
C ASN A 124 -6.65 -10.11 -2.07
N VAL A 125 -6.77 -10.94 -1.04
CA VAL A 125 -6.69 -10.51 0.37
C VAL A 125 -5.30 -9.94 0.69
N LEU A 126 -4.23 -10.62 0.26
CA LEU A 126 -2.87 -10.13 0.40
C LEU A 126 -2.72 -8.76 -0.28
N ASN A 127 -3.13 -8.67 -1.54
CA ASN A 127 -2.99 -7.45 -2.35
C ASN A 127 -3.77 -6.27 -1.77
N SER A 128 -5.05 -6.47 -1.46
CA SER A 128 -5.91 -5.42 -0.87
C SER A 128 -5.50 -5.03 0.54
N SER A 129 -4.87 -5.93 1.30
CA SER A 129 -4.34 -5.62 2.63
C SER A 129 -3.08 -4.76 2.56
N PHE A 130 -2.18 -5.04 1.60
CA PHE A 130 -1.02 -4.20 1.31
C PHE A 130 -1.43 -2.81 0.86
N GLU A 131 -2.34 -2.74 -0.12
CA GLU A 131 -2.90 -1.47 -0.58
C GLU A 131 -3.48 -0.66 0.58
N TYR A 132 -4.23 -1.28 1.47
CA TYR A 132 -4.85 -0.60 2.62
C TYR A 132 -3.82 0.09 3.54
N PHE A 133 -2.79 -0.61 4.01
CA PHE A 133 -1.86 0.02 4.95
C PHE A 133 -0.88 0.96 4.24
N ILE A 134 -0.51 0.70 2.98
CA ILE A 134 0.32 1.64 2.21
C ILE A 134 -0.44 2.96 1.99
N ASN A 135 -1.72 2.89 1.62
CA ASN A 135 -2.56 4.08 1.47
C ASN A 135 -2.75 4.82 2.80
N PHE A 136 -2.86 4.09 3.92
CA PHE A 136 -2.85 4.72 5.24
C PHE A 136 -1.56 5.53 5.51
N ASN A 137 -0.40 5.03 5.06
CA ASN A 137 0.86 5.78 5.10
C ASN A 137 0.86 7.01 4.19
N ALA A 138 0.27 6.87 3.00
CA ALA A 138 0.15 7.93 2.00
C ALA A 138 -0.78 9.06 2.44
N GLU A 139 -1.89 8.76 3.10
CA GLU A 139 -2.80 9.77 3.67
C GLU A 139 -2.17 10.49 4.85
N SER A 140 -1.36 9.77 5.65
CA SER A 140 -0.58 10.36 6.74
C SER A 140 0.47 11.37 6.24
N PHE A 141 0.81 11.36 4.95
CA PHE A 141 1.70 12.31 4.29
C PHE A 141 1.26 13.78 4.43
N VAL A 142 -0.07 14.02 4.46
CA VAL A 142 -0.63 15.38 4.60
C VAL A 142 -0.35 15.97 5.99
N HIS A 143 0.01 15.12 6.97
CA HIS A 143 0.19 15.54 8.36
C HIS A 143 1.54 15.15 8.98
N MET A 144 2.34 14.28 8.35
CA MET A 144 3.59 13.80 8.94
C MET A 144 4.73 13.75 7.92
N GLU A 145 5.74 14.60 8.14
CA GLU A 145 7.06 14.58 7.49
C GLU A 145 7.86 13.28 7.78
N ASN A 146 7.30 12.37 8.58
CA ASN A 146 7.93 11.17 9.10
C ASN A 146 7.36 9.87 8.51
N SER A 147 6.72 9.88 7.33
CA SER A 147 6.34 8.62 6.66
C SER A 147 7.53 8.02 5.91
N GLY A 148 7.70 6.69 5.88
CA GLY A 148 8.82 6.05 5.17
C GLY A 148 8.88 6.40 3.68
N ILE A 149 7.71 6.60 3.05
CA ILE A 149 7.60 7.05 1.65
C ILE A 149 8.04 8.51 1.52
N ALA A 150 7.67 9.37 2.47
CA ALA A 150 8.14 10.76 2.48
C ALA A 150 9.66 10.86 2.63
N VAL A 151 10.26 10.08 3.53
CA VAL A 151 11.73 10.05 3.68
C VAL A 151 12.41 9.65 2.37
N MET A 152 11.86 8.66 1.65
CA MET A 152 12.38 8.26 0.34
C MET A 152 12.23 9.34 -0.72
N LEU A 153 11.09 10.03 -0.78
CA LEU A 153 10.87 11.13 -1.73
C LEU A 153 11.76 12.33 -1.45
N MET A 154 11.95 12.68 -0.16
CA MET A 154 12.84 13.78 0.24
C MET A 154 14.31 13.43 0.04
N GLY A 155 14.68 12.16 0.18
CA GLY A 155 16.04 11.65 -0.02
C GLY A 155 16.37 11.22 -1.44
N ASP A 156 15.52 11.54 -2.43
CA ASP A 156 15.68 11.19 -3.84
C ASP A 156 15.85 9.68 -4.12
N LYS A 157 15.26 8.83 -3.28
CA LYS A 157 15.32 7.36 -3.35
C LYS A 157 14.25 6.77 -4.29
N TYR A 158 14.10 7.34 -5.48
CA TYR A 158 13.03 6.97 -6.42
C TYR A 158 13.20 5.55 -6.99
N GLU A 159 14.43 5.11 -7.28
CA GLU A 159 14.71 3.74 -7.75
C GLU A 159 14.27 2.69 -6.72
N LEU A 160 14.47 3.00 -5.44
CA LEU A 160 14.06 2.14 -4.34
C LEU A 160 12.54 2.06 -4.24
N LEU A 161 11.85 3.20 -4.33
CA LEU A 161 10.38 3.26 -4.38
C LEU A 161 9.83 2.43 -5.54
N GLU A 162 10.36 2.62 -6.74
CA GLU A 162 9.90 1.88 -7.91
C GLU A 162 10.08 0.36 -7.71
N ARG A 163 11.26 -0.07 -7.28
CA ARG A 163 11.54 -1.49 -7.01
C ARG A 163 10.62 -2.08 -5.96
N MET A 164 10.38 -1.37 -4.85
CA MET A 164 9.49 -1.83 -3.78
C MET A 164 8.04 -2.00 -4.25
N PHE A 165 7.55 -1.02 -4.99
CA PHE A 165 6.13 -0.94 -5.34
C PHE A 165 5.79 -1.61 -6.68
N ARG A 166 6.79 -2.04 -7.47
CA ARG A 166 6.61 -2.86 -8.67
C ARG A 166 5.99 -4.23 -8.34
N SER A 167 6.38 -4.85 -7.24
CA SER A 167 5.85 -6.16 -6.80
C SER A 167 4.55 -6.07 -5.99
N VAL A 168 4.11 -4.86 -5.67
CA VAL A 168 2.86 -4.62 -4.94
C VAL A 168 1.77 -4.22 -5.93
N PRO A 169 0.63 -4.92 -5.98
CA PRO A 169 -0.48 -4.51 -6.84
C PRO A 169 -0.95 -3.11 -6.51
N TYR A 170 -1.21 -2.33 -7.56
CA TYR A 170 -1.48 -0.88 -7.46
C TYR A 170 -0.33 -0.04 -6.87
N GLY A 171 0.82 -0.64 -6.53
CA GLY A 171 1.93 0.05 -5.89
C GLY A 171 2.45 1.23 -6.69
N LEU A 172 2.65 1.07 -8.00
CA LEU A 172 3.05 2.18 -8.87
C LEU A 172 1.99 3.29 -8.94
N THR A 173 0.70 2.96 -8.83
CA THR A 173 -0.37 3.97 -8.72
C THR A 173 -0.21 4.75 -7.43
N ILE A 174 0.07 4.08 -6.31
CA ILE A 174 0.28 4.74 -5.02
C ILE A 174 1.51 5.65 -5.07
N VAL A 175 2.64 5.17 -5.60
CA VAL A 175 3.84 5.99 -5.78
C VAL A 175 3.55 7.22 -6.63
N LYS A 176 2.82 7.06 -7.73
CA LYS A 176 2.40 8.16 -8.60
C LYS A 176 1.54 9.17 -7.83
N ASP A 177 0.54 8.72 -7.07
CA ASP A 177 -0.37 9.60 -6.32
C ASP A 177 0.37 10.35 -5.19
N VAL A 178 1.22 9.66 -4.43
CA VAL A 178 2.03 10.26 -3.35
C VAL A 178 3.05 11.25 -3.91
N MET A 179 3.76 10.88 -5.00
CA MET A 179 4.68 11.78 -5.67
C MET A 179 3.96 13.02 -6.21
N THR A 180 2.77 12.86 -6.80
CA THR A 180 1.94 13.97 -7.28
C THR A 180 1.56 14.92 -6.15
N SER A 181 1.14 14.40 -4.99
CA SER A 181 0.84 15.22 -3.82
C SER A 181 2.07 15.98 -3.33
N PHE A 182 3.22 15.30 -3.21
CA PHE A 182 4.46 15.92 -2.78
C PHE A 182 4.91 17.05 -3.69
N ILE A 183 4.82 16.86 -5.01
CA ILE A 183 5.15 17.87 -6.01
C ILE A 183 4.20 19.06 -5.89
N ARG A 184 2.90 18.81 -5.73
CA ARG A 184 1.91 19.88 -5.53
C ARG A 184 2.23 20.73 -4.31
N ASP A 185 2.51 20.09 -3.17
CA ASP A 185 2.78 20.82 -1.93
C ASP A 185 4.11 21.57 -1.98
N THR A 186 5.15 20.97 -2.58
CA THR A 186 6.43 21.63 -2.82
C THR A 186 6.28 22.84 -3.74
N GLY A 187 5.56 22.68 -4.85
CA GLY A 187 5.27 23.76 -5.80
C GLY A 187 4.46 24.90 -5.16
N LYS A 188 3.42 24.57 -4.39
CA LYS A 188 2.63 25.54 -3.62
C LYS A 188 3.49 26.35 -2.66
N ARG A 189 4.33 25.69 -1.86
CA ARG A 189 5.24 26.39 -0.92
C ARG A 189 6.17 27.34 -1.68
N LEU A 190 6.69 26.93 -2.82
CA LEU A 190 7.59 27.75 -3.63
C LEU A 190 6.91 29.02 -4.18
N ILE A 191 5.69 28.92 -4.70
CA ILE A 191 4.96 30.07 -5.27
C ILE A 191 4.27 30.95 -4.22
N MET A 192 4.11 30.46 -2.99
CA MET A 192 3.51 31.20 -1.88
C MET A 192 4.56 31.89 -0.99
N ASP A 193 5.85 31.59 -1.17
CA ASP A 193 6.94 32.18 -0.39
C ASP A 193 7.14 33.67 -0.78
N PRO A 194 6.86 34.63 0.13
CA PRO A 194 6.96 36.06 -0.16
C PRO A 194 8.37 36.51 -0.55
N GLU A 195 9.42 35.84 -0.05
CA GLU A 195 10.80 36.17 -0.41
C GLU A 195 11.11 35.74 -1.84
N ARG A 196 10.54 34.62 -2.29
CA ARG A 196 10.72 34.12 -3.66
C ARG A 196 9.97 34.95 -4.68
N LEU A 197 8.84 35.54 -4.29
CA LEU A 197 8.07 36.45 -5.15
C LEU A 197 8.81 37.77 -5.46
N LYS A 198 9.89 38.09 -4.75
CA LYS A 198 10.73 39.28 -5.02
C LYS A 198 11.63 39.12 -6.24
N ASP A 199 11.95 37.88 -6.63
CA ASP A 199 12.74 37.56 -7.82
C ASP A 199 11.97 36.58 -8.73
N PRO A 200 11.14 37.12 -9.66
CA PRO A 200 10.38 36.32 -10.60
C PRO A 200 11.24 35.40 -11.49
N VAL A 201 12.47 35.81 -11.81
CA VAL A 201 13.36 35.05 -12.69
C VAL A 201 13.91 33.83 -11.95
N ASP A 202 14.39 34.00 -10.71
CA ASP A 202 14.80 32.88 -9.83
C ASP A 202 13.62 31.93 -9.55
N LEU A 203 12.42 32.46 -9.30
CA LEU A 203 11.23 31.65 -9.08
C LEU A 203 10.90 30.75 -10.30
N VAL A 204 10.85 31.33 -11.51
CA VAL A 204 10.58 30.56 -12.73
C VAL A 204 11.69 29.54 -13.00
N GLN A 205 12.96 29.90 -12.78
CA GLN A 205 14.07 28.95 -12.93
C GLN A 205 13.93 27.77 -11.97
N ARG A 206 13.59 27.99 -10.70
CA ARG A 206 13.36 26.89 -9.73
C ARG A 206 12.19 26.00 -10.11
N LEU A 207 11.14 26.56 -10.69
CA LEU A 207 10.00 25.78 -11.20
C LEU A 207 10.42 24.89 -12.37
N LEU A 208 11.24 25.41 -13.28
CA LEU A 208 11.82 24.62 -14.38
C LEU A 208 12.74 23.53 -13.85
N ASP A 209 13.64 23.85 -12.92
CA ASP A 209 14.55 22.88 -12.31
C ASP A 209 13.78 21.76 -11.58
N LEU A 210 12.69 22.12 -10.89
CA LEU A 210 11.79 21.16 -10.24
C LEU A 210 11.14 20.25 -11.29
N LYS A 211 10.69 20.81 -12.41
CA LYS A 211 10.07 20.04 -13.49
C LYS A 211 11.07 19.09 -14.15
N ASP A 212 12.25 19.60 -14.50
CA ASP A 212 13.34 18.83 -15.10
C ASP A 212 13.79 17.68 -14.20
N LYS A 213 13.86 17.90 -12.88
CA LYS A 213 14.13 16.85 -11.90
C LYS A 213 13.12 15.71 -12.02
N TYR A 214 11.83 15.99 -11.97
CA TYR A 214 10.80 14.95 -12.00
C TYR A 214 10.61 14.34 -13.39
N ASP A 215 10.78 15.10 -14.47
CA ASP A 215 10.82 14.56 -15.83
C ASP A 215 11.93 13.52 -15.95
N LYS A 216 13.14 13.84 -15.47
CA LYS A 216 14.28 12.91 -15.45
C LYS A 216 13.97 11.67 -14.61
N VAL A 217 13.39 11.83 -13.42
CA VAL A 217 12.97 10.70 -12.58
C VAL A 217 11.97 9.81 -13.32
N ILE A 218 10.96 10.39 -13.96
CA ILE A 218 9.95 9.64 -14.70
C ILE A 218 10.56 8.88 -15.89
N THR A 219 11.47 9.53 -16.64
CA THR A 219 12.14 8.89 -17.77
C THR A 219 13.08 7.75 -17.32
N THR A 220 13.87 7.97 -16.26
CA THR A 220 14.92 7.03 -15.83
C THR A 220 14.41 5.92 -14.92
N VAL A 221 13.54 6.23 -13.97
CA VAL A 221 13.06 5.29 -12.95
C VAL A 221 11.76 4.63 -13.39
N PHE A 222 10.81 5.41 -13.87
CA PHE A 222 9.47 4.94 -14.23
C PHE A 222 9.32 4.59 -15.71
N ASN A 223 10.42 4.35 -16.43
CA ASN A 223 10.44 3.96 -17.85
C ASN A 223 9.60 4.87 -18.77
N ASN A 224 9.59 6.17 -18.50
CA ASN A 224 8.81 7.15 -19.23
C ASN A 224 7.29 6.87 -19.22
N ASP A 225 6.75 6.37 -18.09
CA ASP A 225 5.33 6.06 -17.93
C ASP A 225 4.47 7.32 -18.14
N ASN A 226 3.58 7.26 -19.14
CA ASN A 226 2.70 8.36 -19.51
C ASN A 226 1.74 8.79 -18.39
N LYS A 227 1.34 7.88 -17.48
CA LYS A 227 0.49 8.21 -16.33
C LYS A 227 1.23 9.10 -15.34
N PHE A 228 2.53 8.86 -15.13
CA PHE A 228 3.36 9.71 -14.30
C PHE A 228 3.58 11.08 -14.96
N GLN A 229 3.81 11.12 -16.27
CA GLN A 229 3.92 12.37 -17.04
C GLN A 229 2.64 13.23 -16.94
N ILE A 230 1.48 12.62 -17.15
CA ILE A 230 0.18 13.31 -17.00
C ILE A 230 0.01 13.82 -15.56
N ALA A 231 0.38 13.02 -14.56
CA ALA A 231 0.24 13.40 -13.16
C ALA A 231 1.19 14.57 -12.78
N LEU A 232 2.43 14.58 -13.30
CA LEU A 232 3.37 15.68 -13.14
C LEU A 232 2.82 16.98 -13.77
N ASN A 233 2.36 16.93 -15.01
CA ASN A 233 1.78 18.10 -15.68
C ASN A 233 0.56 18.63 -14.92
N SER A 234 -0.34 17.74 -14.49
CA SER A 234 -1.49 18.10 -13.66
C SER A 234 -1.08 18.69 -12.31
N ALA A 235 0.01 18.25 -11.70
CA ALA A 235 0.54 18.86 -10.49
C ALA A 235 0.97 20.30 -10.73
N PHE A 236 1.74 20.55 -11.78
CA PHE A 236 2.21 21.89 -12.16
C PHE A 236 1.06 22.83 -12.50
N GLU A 237 0.12 22.40 -13.33
CA GLU A 237 -1.10 23.17 -13.63
C GLU A 237 -1.87 23.53 -12.35
N ASN A 238 -1.98 22.59 -11.40
CA ASN A 238 -2.72 22.79 -10.16
C ASN A 238 -2.14 23.92 -9.31
N PHE A 239 -0.82 23.97 -9.09
CA PHE A 239 -0.26 25.03 -8.25
C PHE A 239 0.02 26.32 -9.02
N ILE A 240 0.44 26.27 -10.29
CA ILE A 240 0.68 27.49 -11.08
C ILE A 240 -0.59 28.33 -11.21
N SER A 241 -1.75 27.68 -11.34
CA SER A 241 -3.05 28.36 -11.41
C SER A 241 -3.46 29.04 -10.09
N LEU A 242 -2.83 28.72 -8.96
CA LEU A 242 -3.10 29.39 -7.68
C LEU A 242 -2.42 30.76 -7.56
N ASN A 243 -1.39 31.03 -8.36
CA ASN A 243 -0.74 32.34 -8.38
C ASN A 243 -1.20 33.13 -9.62
N ALA A 244 -2.02 34.16 -9.40
CA ALA A 244 -2.54 35.03 -10.46
C ALA A 244 -1.42 35.75 -11.24
N ARG A 245 -0.23 35.91 -10.66
CA ARG A 245 0.92 36.58 -11.27
C ARG A 245 1.81 35.65 -12.09
N SER A 246 1.51 34.34 -12.15
CA SER A 246 2.30 33.37 -12.91
C SER A 246 2.58 33.79 -14.37
N PRO A 247 1.60 34.33 -15.15
CA PRO A 247 1.87 34.78 -16.51
C PRO A 247 2.88 35.94 -16.59
N GLU A 248 2.83 36.88 -15.64
CA GLU A 248 3.76 38.01 -15.57
C GLU A 248 5.19 37.54 -15.31
N PHE A 249 5.35 36.61 -14.37
CA PHE A 249 6.67 36.07 -14.01
C PHE A 249 7.31 35.31 -15.18
N ILE A 250 6.51 34.54 -15.93
CA ILE A 250 6.98 33.87 -17.15
C ILE A 250 7.43 34.89 -18.19
N SER A 251 6.69 35.99 -18.40
CA SER A 251 7.09 37.05 -19.33
C SER A 251 8.43 37.67 -18.95
N LEU A 252 8.61 38.00 -17.66
CA LEU A 252 9.86 38.58 -17.15
C LEU A 252 11.06 37.63 -17.33
N PHE A 253 10.86 36.33 -17.13
CA PHE A 253 11.89 35.33 -17.35
C PHE A 253 12.30 35.22 -18.83
N VAL A 254 11.32 35.20 -19.74
CA VAL A 254 11.59 35.16 -21.18
C VAL A 254 12.38 36.41 -21.62
N ASP A 255 11.99 37.60 -21.14
CA ASP A 255 12.69 38.84 -21.44
C ASP A 255 14.14 38.83 -20.92
N ASP A 256 14.39 38.33 -19.71
CA ASP A 256 15.74 38.21 -19.16
C ASP A 256 16.62 37.24 -19.98
N LYS A 257 16.08 36.08 -20.38
CA LYS A 257 16.81 35.12 -21.22
C LYS A 257 17.13 35.68 -22.61
N LEU A 258 16.21 36.45 -23.21
CA LEU A 258 16.45 37.09 -24.51
C LEU A 258 17.48 38.22 -24.44
N ARG A 259 17.58 38.94 -23.32
CA ARG A 259 18.59 40.01 -23.13
C ARG A 259 19.99 39.51 -22.83
N ARG A 260 20.12 38.31 -22.26
CA ARG A 260 21.40 37.67 -21.94
C ARG A 260 21.92 36.74 -23.03
N GLY A 261 21.10 36.45 -24.04
CA GLY A 261 21.43 35.64 -25.22
C GLY A 261 22.20 36.40 -26.29
#